data_AF-A0A3A9F421-F1
#
_entry.id   AF-A0A3A9F421-F1
#
_cell.length_a   1.000
_cell.length_b   1.000
_cell.length_c   1.000
_cell.angle_alpha   90.00
_cell.angle_beta   90.00
_cell.angle_gamma   90.00
#
_symmetry.space_group_name_H-M   'P 1'
#
loop_
_entity.id
_entity.type
_entity.pdbx_description
1 polymer ?
#
loop_
_entity_poly.entity_id
_entity_poly.type
_entity_poly.pdbx_seq_one_letter_code
_entity_poly.pdbx_strand_id
1 'polypeptide(L)'
;MGAESLKMSYEDMQAEIAKLSQYAEEFETTTSSMTSSVTTLCDGWVSASTETYREDYTALANNFSQTLEVVRSLIQSTSDYIADMQAVDSAYSKSKVSVG
;
A
#
# COMPACT_ATOMS: atom_id res chain seq x y z
N MET A 1 17.92 23.91 17.25
CA MET A 1 16.52 23.47 17.06
C MET A 1 16.44 22.07 17.63
N GLY A 2 15.61 21.87 18.65
CA GLY A 2 15.53 20.59 19.34
C GLY A 2 15.02 19.53 18.38
N ALA A 3 15.71 18.40 18.30
CA ALA A 3 15.09 17.19 17.77
C ALA A 3 13.91 16.89 18.70
N GLU A 4 12.69 17.24 18.28
CA GLU A 4 11.51 16.69 18.94
C GLU A 4 11.67 15.18 18.87
N SER A 5 11.77 14.53 20.04
CA SER A 5 11.89 13.09 20.11
C SER A 5 10.74 12.49 19.32
N LEU A 6 11.04 11.63 18.34
CA LEU A 6 10.01 10.97 17.56
C LEU A 6 9.00 10.32 18.51
N LYS A 7 7.72 10.62 18.30
CA LYS A 7 6.63 10.05 19.11
C LYS A 7 6.49 8.53 18.91
N MET A 8 7.01 8.02 17.79
CA MET A 8 7.01 6.63 17.40
C MET A 8 8.45 6.22 17.08
N SER A 9 8.89 5.05 17.54
CA SER A 9 10.22 4.57 17.18
C SER A 9 10.27 4.23 15.69
N TYR A 10 11.46 4.21 15.09
CA TYR A 10 11.60 3.77 13.71
C TYR A 10 11.12 2.32 13.50
N GLU A 11 11.28 1.46 14.50
CA GLU A 11 10.78 0.08 14.49
C GLU A 11 9.24 0.06 14.41
N ASP A 12 8.57 0.86 15.24
CA ASP A 12 7.12 0.99 15.22
C ASP A 12 6.61 1.54 13.88
N MET A 13 7.32 2.51 13.29
CA MET A 13 6.97 3.04 11.96
C MET A 13 7.08 1.97 10.87
N GLN A 14 8.15 1.17 10.90
CA GLN A 14 8.32 0.05 9.96
C GLN A 14 7.26 -1.04 10.17
N ALA A 15 6.85 -1.28 11.41
CA ALA A 15 5.76 -2.21 11.70
C ALA A 15 4.42 -1.74 11.12
N GLU A 16 4.10 -0.45 11.17
CA GLU A 16 2.88 0.09 10.53
C GLU A 16 2.96 0.03 9.00
N ILE A 17 4.13 0.25 8.39
CA ILE A 17 4.32 0.04 6.95
C ILE A 17 4.09 -1.42 6.57
N ALA A 18 4.60 -2.37 7.36
CA ALA A 18 4.38 -3.79 7.11
C ALA A 18 2.88 -4.15 7.14
N LYS A 19 2.10 -3.56 8.06
CA LYS A 19 0.64 -3.72 8.08
C LYS A 19 -0.02 -3.14 6.84
N LEU A 20 0.41 -1.97 6.35
CA LEU A 20 -0.11 -1.40 5.11
C LEU A 20 0.15 -2.32 3.91
N SER A 21 1.34 -2.93 3.83
CA SER A 21 1.65 -3.93 2.81
C SER A 21 0.71 -5.13 2.90
N GLN A 22 0.48 -5.65 4.11
CA GLN A 22 -0.46 -6.75 4.33
C GLN A 22 -1.89 -6.38 3.85
N TYR A 23 -2.38 -5.18 4.19
CA TYR A 23 -3.71 -4.75 3.74
C TYR A 23 -3.79 -4.59 2.21
N ALA A 24 -2.71 -4.19 1.55
CA ALA A 24 -2.66 -4.13 0.10
C ALA A 24 -2.76 -5.53 -0.53
N GLU A 25 -2.08 -6.53 0.03
CA GLU A 25 -2.16 -7.93 -0.40
C GLU A 25 -3.55 -8.54 -0.17
N GLU A 26 -4.17 -8.27 0.98
CA GLU A 26 -5.53 -8.69 1.29
C GLU A 26 -6.54 -8.06 0.32
N PHE A 27 -6.35 -6.79 -0.03
CA PHE A 27 -7.17 -6.08 -1.02
C PHE A 27 -7.03 -6.69 -2.43
N GLU A 28 -5.80 -6.98 -2.87
CA GLU A 28 -5.53 -7.65 -4.15
C GLU A 28 -6.20 -9.04 -4.21
N THR A 29 -6.06 -9.83 -3.15
CA THR A 29 -6.69 -11.16 -3.04
C THR A 29 -8.22 -11.06 -3.09
N THR A 30 -8.80 -10.11 -2.36
CA THR A 30 -10.25 -9.90 -2.30
C THR A 30 -10.80 -9.49 -3.66
N THR A 31 -10.16 -8.52 -4.33
CA THR A 31 -10.61 -8.01 -5.63
C THR A 31 -10.43 -9.03 -6.77
N SER A 32 -9.39 -9.86 -6.71
CA SER A 32 -9.25 -11.03 -7.58
C SER A 32 -10.38 -12.05 -7.38
N SER A 33 -10.74 -12.32 -6.12
CA SER A 33 -11.85 -13.20 -5.77
C SER A 33 -13.21 -12.66 -6.24
N MET A 34 -13.41 -11.34 -6.14
CA MET A 34 -14.59 -10.67 -6.70
C MET A 34 -14.66 -10.86 -8.22
N THR A 35 -13.54 -10.67 -8.92
CA THR A 35 -13.47 -10.80 -10.39
C THR A 35 -13.82 -12.22 -10.84
N SER A 36 -13.30 -13.21 -10.12
CA SER A 36 -13.59 -14.63 -10.36
C SER A 36 -15.08 -14.94 -10.13
N SER A 37 -15.68 -14.35 -9.09
CA SER A 37 -17.10 -14.53 -8.77
C SER A 37 -18.01 -13.91 -9.83
N VAL A 38 -17.68 -12.71 -10.32
CA VAL A 38 -18.42 -12.06 -11.42
C VAL A 38 -18.28 -12.84 -12.72
N THR A 39 -17.10 -13.37 -13.02
CA THR A 39 -16.89 -14.23 -14.19
C THR A 39 -17.80 -15.45 -14.11
N THR A 40 -17.79 -16.17 -12.98
CA THR A 40 -18.65 -17.33 -12.75
C THR A 40 -20.14 -16.97 -12.86
N LEU A 41 -20.55 -15.84 -12.30
CA LEU A 41 -21.92 -15.34 -12.40
C LEU A 41 -22.32 -15.12 -13.86
N CYS A 42 -21.49 -14.45 -14.64
CA CYS A 42 -21.76 -14.16 -16.05
C CYS A 42 -21.76 -15.43 -16.91
N ASP A 43 -20.94 -16.43 -16.58
CA ASP A 43 -20.90 -17.69 -17.31
C ASP A 43 -22.16 -18.55 -17.05
N GLY A 44 -22.75 -18.45 -15.86
CA GLY A 44 -24.01 -19.12 -15.52
C GLY A 44 -25.26 -18.32 -15.89
N TRP A 45 -25.17 -17.00 -15.98
CA TRP A 45 -26.28 -16.11 -16.31
C TRP A 45 -26.37 -15.90 -17.82
N VAL A 46 -27.21 -16.66 -18.51
CA VAL A 46 -27.45 -16.48 -19.95
C VAL A 46 -28.60 -15.49 -20.16
N SER A 47 -28.27 -14.23 -20.43
CA SER A 47 -29.23 -13.18 -20.75
C SER A 47 -28.66 -12.14 -21.71
N ALA A 48 -29.53 -11.30 -22.28
CA ALA A 48 -29.09 -10.18 -23.12
C ALA A 48 -28.28 -9.12 -22.34
N SER A 49 -28.42 -9.04 -21.02
CA SER A 49 -27.72 -8.07 -20.15
C SER A 49 -26.37 -8.56 -19.63
N THR A 50 -26.04 -9.84 -19.82
CA THR A 50 -24.84 -10.45 -19.24
C THR A 50 -23.56 -9.78 -19.73
N GLU A 51 -23.47 -9.48 -21.03
CA GLU A 51 -22.28 -8.86 -21.60
C GLU A 51 -22.10 -7.43 -21.09
N THR A 52 -23.18 -6.63 -21.07
CA THR A 52 -23.14 -5.26 -20.52
C THR A 52 -22.70 -5.25 -19.05
N TYR A 53 -23.22 -6.17 -18.23
CA TYR A 53 -22.80 -6.26 -16.83
C TYR A 53 -21.30 -6.64 -16.70
N ARG A 54 -20.82 -7.55 -17.55
CA ARG A 54 -19.40 -7.94 -17.59
C ARG A 54 -18.52 -6.74 -17.94
N GLU A 55 -18.88 -5.98 -18.97
CA GLU A 55 -18.17 -4.76 -19.38
C GLU A 55 -18.15 -3.70 -18.27
N ASP A 56 -19.30 -3.41 -17.66
CA ASP A 56 -19.43 -2.45 -16.56
C ASP A 56 -18.55 -2.85 -15.37
N TYR A 57 -18.56 -4.14 -15.00
CA TYR A 57 -17.70 -4.64 -13.94
C TYR A 57 -16.22 -4.50 -14.30
N THR A 58 -15.80 -4.89 -15.50
CA THR A 58 -14.40 -4.78 -15.93
C THR A 58 -13.92 -3.34 -15.91
N ALA A 59 -14.75 -2.38 -16.33
CA ALA A 59 -14.43 -0.96 -16.27
C ALA A 59 -14.19 -0.49 -14.82
N LEU A 60 -15.04 -0.92 -13.88
CA LEU A 60 -14.91 -0.59 -12.47
C LEU A 60 -13.73 -1.31 -11.80
N ALA A 61 -13.46 -2.57 -12.17
CA ALA A 61 -12.40 -3.39 -11.59
C ALA A 61 -11.00 -2.81 -11.87
N ASN A 62 -10.82 -2.05 -12.96
CA ASN A 62 -9.59 -1.31 -13.22
C ASN A 62 -9.23 -0.33 -12.09
N ASN A 63 -10.22 0.19 -11.34
CA ASN A 63 -9.97 1.07 -10.21
C ASN A 63 -9.29 0.33 -9.04
N PHE A 64 -9.46 -0.99 -8.93
CA PHE A 64 -8.77 -1.78 -7.91
C PHE A 64 -7.26 -1.78 -8.17
N SER A 65 -6.85 -2.01 -9.41
CA SER A 65 -5.44 -1.97 -9.81
C SER A 65 -4.83 -0.58 -9.60
N GLN A 66 -5.53 0.49 -9.97
CA GLN A 66 -5.07 1.86 -9.75
C GLN A 66 -4.93 2.18 -8.25
N THR A 67 -5.89 1.75 -7.44
CA THR A 67 -5.84 1.94 -5.98
C THR A 67 -4.63 1.21 -5.39
N LEU A 68 -4.39 -0.03 -5.82
CA LEU A 68 -3.26 -0.84 -5.37
C LEU A 68 -1.92 -0.19 -5.74
N GLU A 69 -1.80 0.38 -6.94
CA GLU A 69 -0.60 1.10 -7.39
C GLU A 69 -0.32 2.33 -6.53
N VAL A 70 -1.35 3.12 -6.22
CA VAL A 70 -1.23 4.30 -5.35
C VAL A 70 -0.79 3.88 -3.94
N VAL A 71 -1.41 2.85 -3.37
CA VAL A 71 -1.07 2.36 -2.03
C VAL A 71 0.36 1.83 -1.97
N ARG A 72 0.78 1.03 -2.96
CA ARG A 72 2.17 0.52 -3.05
C ARG A 72 3.18 1.65 -3.19
N SER A 73 2.86 2.68 -3.98
CA SER A 73 3.73 3.86 -4.13
C SER A 73 3.85 4.65 -2.82
N LEU A 74 2.76 4.78 -2.06
CA LEU A 74 2.76 5.42 -0.74
C LEU A 74 3.60 4.63 0.27
N ILE A 75 3.47 3.30 0.29
CA ILE A 75 4.27 2.40 1.13
C ILE A 75 5.76 2.61 0.84
N GLN A 76 6.15 2.59 -0.43
CA GLN A 76 7.55 2.80 -0.84
C GLN A 76 8.06 4.17 -0.39
N SER A 77 7.33 5.23 -0.73
CA SER A 77 7.72 6.60 -0.37
C SER A 77 7.86 6.78 1.15
N THR A 78 6.97 6.17 1.94
CA THR A 78 7.04 6.26 3.41
C THR A 78 8.25 5.50 3.96
N SER A 79 8.58 4.34 3.37
CA SER A 79 9.77 3.58 3.74
C SER A 79 11.05 4.37 3.46
N ASP A 80 11.13 5.03 2.30
CA ASP A 80 12.26 5.87 1.90
C ASP A 80 12.44 7.05 2.86
N TYR A 81 11.35 7.74 3.23
CA TYR A 81 11.40 8.84 4.21
C TYR A 81 11.92 8.38 5.57
N ILE A 82 11.52 7.20 6.05
CA ILE A 82 12.03 6.65 7.32
C ILE A 82 13.53 6.38 7.23
N ALA A 83 13.99 5.80 6.12
CA ALA A 83 15.41 5.53 5.92
C ALA A 83 16.24 6.83 5.89
N ASP A 84 15.74 7.87 5.22
CA ASP A 84 16.38 9.18 5.18
C ASP A 84 16.45 9.82 6.57
N MET A 85 15.37 9.74 7.35
CA MET A 85 15.33 10.23 8.73
C MET A 85 16.37 9.51 9.61
N GLN A 86 16.46 8.18 9.53
CA GLN A 86 17.46 7.39 10.25
C GLN A 86 18.89 7.78 9.86
N ALA A 87 19.15 8.02 8.58
CA ALA A 87 20.46 8.42 8.09
C ALA A 87 20.87 9.79 8.63
N VAL A 88 19.94 10.75 8.62
CA VAL A 88 20.15 12.09 9.18
C VAL A 88 20.46 12.00 10.69
N ASP A 89 19.64 11.28 11.46
CA ASP A 89 19.84 11.13 12.91
C ASP A 89 21.18 10.46 13.26
N SER A 90 21.58 9.46 12.48
CA SER A 90 22.88 8.77 12.65
C SER A 90 24.05 9.71 12.37
N ALA A 91 23.96 10.54 11.32
CA ALA A 91 24.98 11.52 10.97
C ALA A 91 25.15 12.60 12.06
N TYR A 92 24.04 13.13 12.58
CA TYR A 92 24.05 14.08 13.70
C TYR A 92 24.59 13.47 15.00
N SER A 93 24.28 12.20 15.27
CA SER A 93 24.79 11.50 16.45
C SER A 93 26.31 11.30 16.36
N LYS A 94 26.85 10.94 15.18
CA LYS A 94 28.30 10.79 14.98
C LYS A 94 29.05 12.12 15.07
N SER A 95 28.50 13.20 14.48
CA SER A 95 29.17 14.51 14.47
C SER A 95 29.26 15.15 15.86
N LYS A 96 28.38 14.80 16.81
CA LYS A 96 28.48 15.23 18.21
C LYS A 96 29.50 14.45 19.05
N VAL A 97 29.86 13.22 18.68
CA VAL A 97 30.83 12.40 19.44
C VAL A 97 32.29 12.73 19.05
N SER A 98 32.53 13.26 17.85
CA SER A 98 33.87 13.65 17.39
C SER A 98 34.39 14.99 17.94
N VAL A 99 33.69 15.60 18.89
CA VAL A 99 34.13 16.81 19.62
C VAL A 99 34.33 16.44 21.09
N GLY A 100 35.37 15.65 21.36
CA GLY A 100 35.75 15.18 22.70
C GLY A 100 37.20 14.74 22.71
#